data_AF-A0A345Y477-F1
#
_entry.id   AF-A0A345Y477-F1
#
_cell.length_a   1.000
_cell.length_b   1.000
_cell.length_c   1.000
_cell.angle_alpha   90.00
_cell.angle_beta   90.00
_cell.angle_gamma   90.00
#
_symmetry.space_group_name_H-M   'P 1'
#
loop_
_entity.id
_entity.type
_entity.pdbx_description
1 polymer ?
#
loop_
_entity_poly.entity_id
_entity_poly.type
_entity_poly.pdbx_seq_one_letter_code
_entity_poly.pdbx_strand_id
1 'polypeptide(L)'
;MTEFLILLVLVGLAAGVWFLRHHRAHAKKSAPERDATPYATHTQVRGVEAQSHLTGAAFGQLLKAAHGNRQRVEQWIVNEQRHDPMLRRDAAIERLARRLERQARETA
;
A
#
# COMPACT_ATOMS: atom_id res chain seq x y z
N MET A 1 -8.86 31.00 -32.38
CA MET A 1 -9.36 30.96 -30.98
C MET A 1 -10.26 29.76 -30.72
N THR A 2 -11.17 29.40 -31.63
CA THR A 2 -12.07 28.24 -31.53
C THR A 2 -11.34 26.90 -31.44
N GLU A 3 -10.25 26.70 -32.20
CA GLU A 3 -9.46 25.46 -32.17
C GLU A 3 -8.85 25.15 -30.79
N PHE A 4 -8.39 26.19 -30.08
CA PHE A 4 -7.84 26.05 -28.74
C PHE A 4 -8.91 25.62 -27.73
N LEU A 5 -10.13 26.15 -27.86
CA LEU A 5 -11.27 25.74 -27.03
C LEU A 5 -11.68 24.28 -27.32
N ILE A 6 -11.66 23.86 -28.58
CA ILE A 6 -11.95 22.47 -28.97
C ILE A 6 -10.92 21.51 -28.37
N LEU A 7 -9.63 21.84 -28.45
CA LEU A 7 -8.56 21.04 -27.86
C LEU A 7 -8.69 20.95 -26.33
N LEU A 8 -9.01 22.06 -25.66
CA LEU A 8 -9.17 22.09 -24.21
C LEU A 8 -10.35 21.22 -23.74
N VAL A 9 -11.47 21.24 -24.48
CA VAL A 9 -12.63 20.37 -24.22
C VAL A 9 -12.29 18.90 -24.45
N LEU A 10 -11.57 18.57 -25.53
CA LEU A 10 -11.13 17.20 -25.82
C LEU A 10 -10.19 16.64 -24.75
N VAL A 11 -9.23 17.44 -24.28
CA VAL A 11 -8.32 17.04 -23.19
C VAL A 11 -9.07 16.85 -21.89
N GLY A 12 -10.01 17.74 -21.56
CA GLY A 12 -10.87 17.61 -20.38
C GLY A 12 -11.73 16.34 -20.42
N LEU A 13 -12.32 16.01 -21.57
CA LEU A 13 -13.08 14.78 -21.76
C LEU A 13 -12.20 13.53 -21.62
N ALA A 14 -11.02 13.52 -22.23
CA ALA A 14 -10.08 12.41 -22.13
C ALA A 14 -9.61 12.18 -20.67
N ALA A 15 -9.27 13.26 -19.95
CA ALA A 15 -8.89 13.21 -18.55
C ALA A 15 -10.05 12.73 -17.66
N GLY A 16 -11.26 13.23 -17.90
CA GLY A 16 -12.46 12.81 -17.16
C GLY A 16 -12.77 11.32 -17.35
N VAL A 17 -12.72 10.82 -18.58
CA VAL A 17 -12.92 9.39 -18.90
C VAL A 17 -11.82 8.52 -18.26
N TRP A 18 -10.56 8.97 -18.32
CA TRP A 18 -9.45 8.26 -17.70
C TRP A 18 -9.62 8.20 -16.17
N PHE A 19 -9.99 9.31 -15.54
CA PHE A 19 -10.21 9.39 -14.10
C PHE A 19 -11.36 8.49 -13.64
N LEU A 20 -12.48 8.50 -14.37
CA LEU A 20 -13.62 7.61 -14.09
C LEU A 20 -13.25 6.13 -14.24
N ARG A 21 -12.45 5.78 -15.24
CA ARG A 21 -11.96 4.41 -15.44
C ARG A 21 -10.98 3.98 -14.37
N HIS A 22 -10.09 4.89 -13.95
CA HIS A 22 -9.13 4.65 -12.89
C HIS A 22 -9.82 4.42 -11.55
N HIS A 23 -10.80 5.28 -11.20
CA HIS A 23 -11.60 5.07 -9.99
C HIS A 23 -12.47 3.81 -10.04
N ARG A 24 -13.06 3.46 -11.20
CA ARG A 24 -13.80 2.19 -11.35
C ARG A 24 -12.91 0.96 -11.22
N ALA A 25 -11.66 1.00 -11.67
CA ALA A 25 -10.70 -0.08 -11.49
C ALA A 25 -10.32 -0.30 -10.02
N HIS A 26 -10.36 0.75 -9.20
CA HIS A 26 -10.12 0.67 -7.76
C HIS A 26 -11.38 0.39 -6.92
N ALA A 27 -12.59 0.55 -7.48
CA ALA A 27 -13.86 0.49 -6.73
C ALA A 27 -14.75 -0.75 -7.00
N LYS A 28 -14.33 -1.71 -7.83
CA LYS A 28 -15.12 -2.93 -8.08
C LYS A 28 -14.30 -4.22 -8.01
N LYS A 29 -14.25 -4.79 -6.80
CA LYS A 29 -14.23 -6.25 -6.60
C LYS A 29 -15.18 -6.60 -5.46
N SER A 30 -16.47 -6.54 -5.75
CA SER A 30 -17.51 -7.14 -4.93
C SER A 30 -18.48 -7.89 -5.85
N ALA A 31 -18.45 -9.22 -5.69
CA ALA A 31 -19.35 -10.26 -6.20
C ALA A 31 -19.22 -10.74 -7.67
N PRO A 32 -19.38 -12.06 -7.92
CA PRO A 32 -18.79 -12.77 -9.05
C PRO A 32 -19.80 -13.08 -10.16
N GLU A 33 -19.38 -12.87 -11.40
CA GLU A 33 -20.01 -13.46 -12.57
C GLU A 33 -19.54 -14.91 -12.66
N ARG A 34 -20.44 -15.84 -12.32
CA ARG A 34 -20.30 -17.26 -12.65
C ARG A 34 -20.41 -17.38 -14.16
N ASP A 35 -19.28 -17.55 -14.84
CA ASP A 35 -19.07 -18.66 -15.77
C ASP A 35 -17.79 -18.46 -16.60
N ALA A 36 -17.15 -19.61 -16.87
CA ALA A 36 -16.12 -19.83 -17.89
C ALA A 36 -14.72 -19.23 -17.65
N THR A 37 -13.89 -19.96 -16.90
CA THR A 37 -12.58 -20.46 -17.39
C THR A 37 -11.90 -21.34 -16.33
N PRO A 38 -11.53 -22.60 -16.63
CA PRO A 38 -10.71 -23.41 -15.73
C PRO A 38 -9.24 -23.03 -15.96
N TYR A 39 -8.78 -21.95 -15.33
CA TYR A 39 -7.37 -21.59 -15.39
C TYR A 39 -6.77 -21.43 -13.99
N ALA A 40 -5.74 -22.26 -13.76
CA ALA A 40 -4.80 -22.27 -12.62
C ALA A 40 -5.36 -22.67 -11.24
N THR A 41 -5.40 -23.99 -11.01
CA THR A 41 -5.53 -24.68 -9.71
C THR A 41 -4.31 -24.47 -8.78
N HIS A 42 -3.64 -23.31 -8.83
CA HIS A 42 -2.53 -22.99 -7.94
C HIS A 42 -2.29 -21.49 -7.76
N THR A 43 -3.35 -20.70 -7.61
CA THR A 43 -3.19 -19.41 -6.91
C THR A 43 -3.37 -19.70 -5.43
N GLN A 44 -2.25 -19.85 -4.73
CA GLN A 44 -2.24 -19.92 -3.27
C GLN A 44 -2.84 -18.60 -2.77
N VAL A 45 -4.14 -18.61 -2.44
CA VAL A 45 -4.80 -17.48 -1.78
C VAL A 45 -4.22 -17.43 -0.38
N ARG A 46 -3.08 -16.76 -0.24
CA ARG A 46 -2.55 -16.41 1.08
C ARG A 46 -3.56 -15.43 1.65
N GLY A 47 -4.37 -15.90 2.61
CA GLY A 47 -5.22 -15.03 3.40
C GLY A 47 -4.37 -13.88 3.91
N VAL A 48 -4.71 -12.66 3.48
CA VAL A 48 -4.12 -11.47 4.08
C VAL A 48 -4.70 -11.43 5.48
N GLU A 49 -3.95 -11.93 6.46
CA GLU A 49 -4.31 -11.80 7.87
C GLU A 49 -4.70 -10.35 8.11
N ALA A 50 -5.90 -10.15 8.66
CA ALA A 50 -6.39 -8.83 9.01
C ALA A 50 -5.31 -8.13 9.83
N GLN A 51 -4.95 -6.91 9.41
CA GLN A 51 -3.92 -6.07 10.00
C GLN A 51 -4.33 -5.61 11.41
N SER A 52 -4.42 -6.53 12.35
CA SER A 52 -4.80 -6.30 13.75
C SER A 52 -3.72 -5.54 14.54
N HIS A 53 -2.52 -5.41 13.99
CA HIS A 53 -1.33 -5.03 14.75
C HIS A 53 -0.76 -3.65 14.39
N LEU A 54 -1.46 -2.88 13.54
CA LEU A 54 -1.00 -1.56 13.07
C LEU A 54 -1.23 -0.41 14.07
N THR A 55 -1.71 -0.70 15.27
CA THR A 55 -2.11 0.33 16.25
C THR A 55 -1.18 0.40 17.47
N GLY A 56 -0.10 -0.39 17.49
CA GLY A 56 0.86 -0.37 18.61
C GLY A 56 1.74 0.89 18.66
N ALA A 57 2.22 1.26 19.86
CA ALA A 57 3.08 2.43 20.08
C ALA A 57 4.34 2.42 19.20
N ALA A 58 4.95 1.24 19.00
CA ALA A 58 6.09 1.07 18.11
C ALA A 58 5.74 1.45 16.66
N PHE A 59 4.57 1.05 16.16
CA PHE A 59 4.11 1.45 14.83
C PHE A 59 3.87 2.96 14.72
N GLY A 60 3.34 3.58 15.79
CA GLY A 60 3.22 5.03 15.90
C GLY A 60 4.56 5.76 15.80
N GLN A 61 5.61 5.23 16.43
CA GLN A 61 6.97 5.77 16.30
C GLN A 61 7.50 5.64 14.88
N LEU A 62 7.27 4.50 14.22
CA LEU A 62 7.64 4.31 12.80
C LEU A 62 6.92 5.31 11.91
N LEU A 63 5.62 5.54 12.13
CA LEU A 63 4.85 6.55 11.41
C LEU A 63 5.40 7.95 11.64
N LYS A 64 5.79 8.30 12.87
CA LYS A 64 6.41 9.60 13.15
C LYS A 64 7.71 9.78 12.38
N ALA A 65 8.58 8.76 12.37
CA ALA A 65 9.82 8.78 11.58
C ALA A 65 9.57 8.83 10.07
N ALA A 66 8.49 8.18 9.59
CA ALA A 66 8.07 8.20 8.20
C ALA A 66 7.22 9.42 7.82
N HIS A 67 7.05 10.41 8.71
CA HIS A 67 6.22 11.61 8.49
C HIS A 67 4.76 11.27 8.10
N GLY A 68 4.19 10.24 8.73
CA GLY A 68 2.83 9.76 8.46
C GLY A 68 2.68 8.92 7.19
N ASN A 69 3.76 8.66 6.44
CA ASN A 69 3.69 7.83 5.25
C ASN A 69 3.63 6.33 5.60
N ARG A 70 2.43 5.77 5.60
CA ARG A 70 2.18 4.35 5.89
C ARG A 70 2.84 3.40 4.89
N GLN A 71 2.87 3.72 3.60
CA GLN A 71 3.51 2.86 2.59
C GLN A 71 5.01 2.72 2.84
N ARG A 72 5.67 3.80 3.27
CA ARG A 72 7.09 3.78 3.62
C ARG A 72 7.38 2.90 4.83
N VAL A 73 6.54 2.97 5.87
CA VAL A 73 6.64 2.09 7.04
C VAL A 73 6.47 0.62 6.65
N GLU A 74 5.48 0.32 5.81
CA GLU A 74 5.25 -1.04 5.29
C GLU A 74 6.44 -1.58 4.51
N GLN A 75 7.08 -0.77 3.67
CA GLN A 75 8.29 -1.15 2.96
C GLN A 75 9.43 -1.49 3.92
N TRP A 76 9.61 -0.71 4.99
CA TRP A 76 10.62 -0.99 6.02
C TRP A 76 10.34 -2.31 6.75
N ILE A 77 9.09 -2.56 7.15
CA ILE A 77 8.69 -3.80 7.82
C ILE A 77 8.93 -5.01 6.89
N VAL A 78 8.50 -4.92 5.63
CA VAL A 78 8.71 -6.00 4.65
C VAL A 78 10.21 -6.24 4.43
N ASN A 79 11.02 -5.19 4.34
CA ASN A 79 12.46 -5.33 4.17
C ASN A 79 13.13 -6.00 5.39
N GLU A 80 12.67 -5.70 6.61
CA GLU A 80 13.14 -6.33 7.84
C GLU A 80 12.75 -7.83 7.89
N GLN A 81 11.52 -8.16 7.47
CA GLN A 81 11.07 -9.56 7.39
C GLN A 81 11.79 -10.36 6.29
N ARG A 82 12.28 -9.68 5.23
CA ARG A 82 13.14 -10.33 4.22
C ARG A 82 14.53 -10.64 4.75
N HIS A 83 15.06 -9.82 5.66
CA HIS A 83 16.34 -10.09 6.32
C HIS A 83 16.23 -11.22 7.35
N ASP A 84 15.08 -11.36 8.01
CA ASP A 84 14.83 -12.42 9.00
C ASP A 84 13.45 -13.06 8.76
N PRO A 85 13.37 -14.13 7.95
CA PRO A 85 12.11 -14.74 7.55
C PRO A 85 11.34 -15.42 8.69
N MET A 86 12.03 -15.79 9.76
CA MET A 86 11.40 -16.34 10.97
C MET A 86 10.79 -15.25 11.87
N LEU A 87 11.09 -13.99 11.59
CA LEU A 87 10.60 -12.88 12.38
C LEU A 87 9.13 -12.58 12.08
N ARG A 88 8.30 -12.79 13.10
CA ARG A 88 6.92 -12.34 13.09
C ARG A 88 6.87 -10.82 12.89
N ARG A 89 5.85 -10.37 12.18
CA ARG A 89 5.66 -8.96 11.80
C ARG A 89 5.74 -8.01 12.99
N ASP A 90 5.14 -8.37 14.12
CA ASP A 90 5.15 -7.54 15.34
C ASP A 90 6.56 -7.37 15.91
N ALA A 91 7.32 -8.47 15.95
CA ALA A 91 8.72 -8.44 16.36
C ALA A 91 9.58 -7.63 15.39
N ALA A 92 9.26 -7.64 14.08
CA ALA A 92 9.90 -6.79 13.09
C ALA A 92 9.62 -5.31 13.35
N ILE A 93 8.37 -4.94 13.63
CA ILE A 93 7.96 -3.56 13.96
C ILE A 93 8.70 -3.06 15.21
N GLU A 94 8.73 -3.84 16.29
CA GLU A 94 9.44 -3.44 17.51
C GLU A 94 10.95 -3.32 17.30
N ARG A 95 11.56 -4.29 16.59
CA ARG A 95 12.99 -4.27 16.30
C ARG A 95 13.36 -3.03 15.48
N LEU A 96 12.51 -2.66 14.52
CA LEU A 96 12.72 -1.49 13.67
C LEU A 96 12.53 -0.18 14.46
N ALA A 97 11.52 -0.11 15.32
CA ALA A 97 11.30 1.05 16.19
C ALA A 97 12.50 1.28 17.13
N ARG A 98 13.00 0.22 17.78
CA ARG A 98 14.21 0.29 18.62
C ARG A 98 15.45 0.73 17.84
N ARG A 99 15.58 0.31 16.58
CA ARG A 99 16.70 0.73 15.72
C ARG A 99 16.62 2.22 15.40
N LEU A 100 15.45 2.73 15.00
CA LEU A 100 15.26 4.14 14.71
C LEU A 100 15.44 5.02 15.95
N GLU A 101 14.99 4.56 17.12
CA GLU A 101 15.19 5.29 18.37
C GLU A 101 16.68 5.43 18.71
N ARG A 102 17.46 4.36 18.55
CA ARG A 102 18.92 4.41 18.74
C ARG A 102 19.58 5.38 17.75
N GLN A 103 19.23 5.28 16.46
CA GLN A 103 19.74 6.19 15.43
C GLN A 103 19.41 7.65 15.75
N ALA A 104 18.18 7.93 16.18
CA ALA A 104 17.76 9.29 16.54
C ALA A 104 18.57 9.85 17.73
N ARG A 105 18.90 9.01 18.72
CA ARG A 105 19.75 9.38 19.87
C ARG A 105 21.21 9.60 19.48
N GLU A 106 21.72 8.89 18.48
CA GLU A 106 23.09 9.06 17.99
C GLU A 106 23.25 10.33 17.14
N THR A 107 22.16 10.80 16.52
CA THR A 107 22.15 12.02 15.68
C THR A 107 21.79 13.31 16.42
N ALA A 108 21.45 13.23 17.71
CA ALA A 108 21.06 14.35 18.56
C ALA A 108 22.24 14.84 19.40
#